data_AF-A0A945IAD3-F1
#
_entry.id   AF-A0A945IAD3-F1
#
_cell.length_a   1.000
_cell.length_b   1.000
_cell.length_c   1.000
_cell.angle_alpha   90.00
_cell.angle_beta   90.00
_cell.angle_gamma   90.00
#
_symmetry.space_group_name_H-M   'P 1'
#
loop_
_entity.id
_entity.type
_entity.pdbx_description
1 polymer ?
#
loop_
_entity_poly.entity_id
_entity_poly.type
_entity_poly.pdbx_seq_one_letter_code
_entity_poly.pdbx_strand_id
1 'polypeptide(L)'
;MEKNIFLQFTPIAKEQFSEAESLFQRTLFNDADMRQIRDALHYAFEQKKFAPKTIGEYYKTYWSWYIRAMYKKPLSLKEDVFITMFCKTFVTAHVMDLDPVGNFFQYIRIHAFEDEKARLFFEKTKNMLLREKYPLNPTITEAAILLPMFFREVRSSRLQRDTLAMTEYVSKVRNQLFYTVPTRYEIEKQDQEKILQSLTLSSNFFQKTTDIVPAFDIFLDELDEKNEYAEAVQDVIMYLSTEEGKKLTDVPLLGEKTRQQIREVDAQKQEEVFHRLAFPEDKGTEQETETPEETPFGAEPPIPTPKAASNAEKPTAMSYDQIKTMIDSRFEKDASGEYTNIEGVMVMLSGFAADQNDPQIAELYYFDEQKGKFMWNNAILGT
;
A
#
# COMPACT_ATOMS: atom_id res chain seq x y z
N MET A 1 9.02 21.45 -23.66
CA MET A 1 9.13 20.08 -23.11
C MET A 1 9.39 20.25 -21.62
N GLU A 2 8.33 20.37 -20.81
CA GLU A 2 8.48 20.39 -19.35
C GLU A 2 9.18 19.09 -18.97
N LYS A 3 10.34 19.17 -18.30
CA LYS A 3 10.99 17.97 -17.76
C LYS A 3 9.96 17.32 -16.85
N ASN A 4 9.54 16.10 -17.18
CA ASN A 4 8.52 15.40 -16.42
C ASN A 4 9.08 15.12 -15.00
N ILE A 5 8.76 16.02 -14.06
CA ILE A 5 9.25 16.02 -12.67
C ILE A 5 8.91 14.72 -11.93
N PHE A 6 7.92 13.98 -12.43
CA PHE A 6 7.50 12.69 -11.90
C PHE A 6 8.52 11.58 -12.19
N LEU A 7 9.34 11.73 -13.24
CA LEU A 7 10.38 10.77 -13.61
C LEU A 7 11.71 10.98 -12.87
N GLN A 8 11.90 12.14 -12.24
CA GLN A 8 13.16 12.46 -11.55
C GLN A 8 13.21 11.89 -10.13
N PHE A 9 12.06 11.74 -9.48
CA PHE A 9 11.93 11.19 -8.12
C PHE A 9 12.90 11.85 -7.12
N THR A 10 13.02 13.18 -7.18
CA THR A 10 13.89 13.99 -6.33
C THR A 10 13.07 14.87 -5.39
N PRO A 11 13.56 15.19 -4.18
CA PRO A 11 12.86 16.12 -3.29
C PRO A 11 12.46 17.41 -3.99
N ILE A 12 11.18 17.75 -3.90
CA ILE A 12 10.62 18.98 -4.46
C ILE A 12 10.70 20.06 -3.38
N ALA A 13 11.06 21.29 -3.75
CA ALA A 13 11.06 22.41 -2.81
C ALA A 13 9.62 22.75 -2.38
N LYS A 14 9.43 23.15 -1.12
CA LYS A 14 8.09 23.40 -0.55
C LYS A 14 7.31 24.45 -1.35
N GLU A 15 8.01 25.43 -1.88
CA GLU A 15 7.48 26.53 -2.69
C GLU A 15 6.92 26.03 -4.04
N GLN A 16 7.42 24.89 -4.53
CA GLN A 16 7.01 24.28 -5.81
C GLN A 16 5.89 23.24 -5.65
N PHE A 17 5.49 22.91 -4.40
CA PHE A 17 4.50 21.86 -4.16
C PHE A 17 3.16 22.14 -4.80
N SER A 18 2.66 23.38 -4.75
CA SER A 18 1.35 23.73 -5.32
C SER A 18 1.33 23.59 -6.85
N GLU A 19 2.42 23.99 -7.51
CA GLU A 19 2.58 23.85 -8.96
C GLU A 19 2.70 22.37 -9.37
N ALA A 20 3.55 21.61 -8.67
CA ALA A 20 3.74 20.19 -8.94
C ALA A 20 2.46 19.37 -8.70
N GLU A 21 1.70 19.69 -7.63
CA GLU A 21 0.39 19.09 -7.38
C GLU A 21 -0.59 19.42 -8.51
N SER A 22 -0.66 20.69 -8.94
CA SER A 22 -1.55 21.09 -10.05
C SER A 22 -1.19 20.40 -11.37
N LEU A 23 0.10 20.17 -11.62
CA LEU A 23 0.55 19.37 -12.76
C LEU A 23 0.12 17.91 -12.62
N PHE A 24 0.29 17.30 -11.45
CA PHE A 24 -0.13 15.92 -11.20
C PHE A 24 -1.64 15.73 -11.41
N GLN A 25 -2.44 16.65 -10.87
CA GLN A 25 -3.90 16.65 -11.02
C GLN A 25 -4.33 16.70 -12.48
N ARG A 26 -3.73 17.60 -13.28
CA ARG A 26 -3.97 17.66 -14.74
C ARG A 26 -3.61 16.33 -15.41
N THR A 27 -2.52 15.72 -14.97
CA THR A 27 -2.04 14.47 -15.56
C THR A 27 -2.93 13.27 -15.23
N LEU A 28 -3.60 13.27 -14.07
CA LEU A 28 -4.59 12.24 -13.72
C LEU A 28 -5.80 12.17 -14.66
N PHE A 29 -6.05 13.22 -15.47
CA PHE A 29 -7.12 13.23 -16.47
C PHE A 29 -6.68 12.70 -17.84
N ASN A 30 -5.39 12.58 -18.10
CA ASN A 30 -4.87 11.95 -19.32
C ASN A 30 -4.44 10.51 -19.02
N ASP A 31 -5.13 9.55 -19.61
CA ASP A 31 -4.89 8.12 -19.41
C ASP A 31 -3.47 7.66 -19.78
N ALA A 32 -2.90 8.19 -20.86
CA ALA A 32 -1.58 7.77 -21.32
C ALA A 32 -0.50 8.28 -20.35
N ASP A 33 -0.55 9.57 -20.02
CA ASP A 33 0.41 10.20 -19.13
C ASP A 33 0.28 9.65 -17.70
N MET A 34 -0.94 9.39 -17.22
CA MET A 34 -1.19 8.79 -15.92
C MET A 34 -0.57 7.40 -15.82
N ARG A 35 -0.75 6.53 -16.83
CA ARG A 35 -0.12 5.20 -16.84
C ARG A 35 1.40 5.30 -16.79
N GLN A 36 1.99 6.18 -17.60
CA GLN A 36 3.44 6.36 -17.61
C GLN A 36 3.97 6.81 -16.24
N ILE A 37 3.32 7.78 -15.61
CA ILE A 37 3.70 8.25 -14.27
C ILE A 37 3.50 7.16 -13.23
N ARG A 38 2.35 6.49 -13.25
CA ARG A 38 2.03 5.40 -12.32
C ARG A 38 3.12 4.33 -12.34
N ASP A 39 3.50 3.89 -13.54
CA ASP A 39 4.48 2.82 -13.72
C ASP A 39 5.89 3.29 -13.30
N ALA A 40 6.25 4.54 -13.62
CA ALA A 40 7.51 5.14 -13.17
C ALA A 40 7.60 5.27 -11.65
N LEU A 41 6.52 5.70 -10.99
CA LEU A 41 6.45 5.80 -9.53
C LEU A 41 6.50 4.42 -8.87
N HIS A 42 5.78 3.44 -9.42
CA HIS A 42 5.82 2.07 -8.92
C HIS A 42 7.24 1.52 -8.96
N TYR A 43 7.90 1.63 -10.12
CA TYR A 43 9.29 1.22 -10.29
C TYR A 43 10.23 1.94 -9.30
N ALA A 44 10.09 3.26 -9.14
CA ALA A 44 10.91 4.01 -8.20
C ALA A 44 10.78 3.52 -6.75
N PHE A 45 9.54 3.26 -6.27
CA PHE A 45 9.32 2.73 -4.92
C PHE A 45 9.77 1.28 -4.77
N GLU A 46 9.62 0.46 -5.82
CA GLU A 46 10.09 -0.92 -5.84
C GLU A 46 11.62 -1.00 -5.75
N GLN A 47 12.36 -0.17 -6.50
CA GLN A 47 13.82 -0.08 -6.42
C GLN A 47 14.29 0.33 -5.02
N LYS A 48 13.49 1.14 -4.32
CA LYS A 48 13.72 1.53 -2.92
C LYS A 48 13.11 0.54 -1.92
N LYS A 49 12.63 -0.62 -2.38
CA LYS A 49 12.02 -1.70 -1.60
C LYS A 49 10.89 -1.22 -0.67
N PHE A 50 10.18 -0.17 -1.07
CA PHE A 50 9.15 0.48 -0.25
C PHE A 50 9.65 0.81 1.18
N ALA A 51 10.91 1.24 1.32
CA ALA A 51 11.49 1.55 2.61
C ALA A 51 10.68 2.66 3.33
N PRO A 52 10.28 2.48 4.61
CA PRO A 52 9.49 3.47 5.34
C PRO A 52 10.10 4.86 5.35
N LYS A 53 11.43 4.96 5.50
CA LYS A 53 12.15 6.24 5.44
C LYS A 53 11.93 6.98 4.12
N THR A 54 12.04 6.28 3.00
CA THR A 54 11.82 6.84 1.65
C THR A 54 10.37 7.28 1.48
N ILE A 55 9.42 6.48 1.97
CA ILE A 55 8.01 6.83 1.87
C ILE A 55 7.67 8.02 2.76
N GLY A 56 8.22 8.09 3.98
CA GLY A 56 8.07 9.23 4.88
C GLY A 56 8.59 10.53 4.26
N GLU A 57 9.75 10.47 3.60
CA GLU A 57 10.36 11.62 2.88
C GLU A 57 9.44 12.15 1.77
N TYR A 58 8.83 11.24 0.99
CA TYR A 58 7.96 11.60 -0.13
C TYR A 58 6.46 11.55 0.17
N TYR A 59 6.09 11.50 1.45
CA TYR A 59 4.72 11.23 1.89
C TYR A 59 3.71 12.21 1.30
N LYS A 60 4.08 13.50 1.25
CA LYS A 60 3.23 14.60 0.77
C LYS A 60 3.23 14.78 -0.75
N THR A 61 4.14 14.12 -1.47
CA THR A 61 4.35 14.28 -2.91
C THR A 61 4.25 12.92 -3.60
N TYR A 62 5.38 12.33 -4.02
CA TYR A 62 5.43 11.14 -4.85
C TYR A 62 4.69 9.94 -4.26
N TRP A 63 4.68 9.75 -2.95
CA TRP A 63 3.93 8.66 -2.33
C TRP A 63 2.42 8.86 -2.47
N SER A 64 1.92 10.05 -2.12
CA SER A 64 0.50 10.36 -2.27
C SER A 64 0.05 10.32 -3.73
N TRP A 65 0.91 10.75 -4.66
CA TRP A 65 0.66 10.68 -6.10
C TRP A 65 0.64 9.26 -6.62
N TYR A 66 1.61 8.43 -6.18
CA TYR A 66 1.66 7.01 -6.48
C TYR A 66 0.36 6.33 -6.09
N ILE A 67 -0.10 6.50 -4.84
CA ILE A 67 -1.36 5.90 -4.37
C ILE A 67 -2.53 6.36 -5.26
N ARG A 68 -2.69 7.66 -5.48
CA ARG A 68 -3.83 8.18 -6.27
C ARG A 68 -3.80 7.67 -7.72
N ALA A 69 -2.62 7.57 -8.32
CA ALA A 69 -2.48 7.02 -9.67
C ALA A 69 -2.83 5.53 -9.72
N MET A 70 -2.39 4.75 -8.73
CA MET A 70 -2.70 3.31 -8.65
C MET A 70 -4.19 3.02 -8.46
N TYR A 71 -4.86 3.77 -7.59
CA TYR A 71 -6.30 3.63 -7.33
C TYR A 71 -7.19 4.31 -8.39
N LYS A 72 -6.63 5.06 -9.34
CA LYS A 72 -7.42 5.65 -10.44
C LYS A 72 -7.89 4.60 -11.45
N LYS A 73 -7.04 3.62 -11.77
CA LYS A 73 -7.35 2.49 -12.69
C LYS A 73 -6.75 1.17 -12.19
N PRO A 74 -7.13 0.69 -11.00
CA PRO A 74 -6.52 -0.49 -10.40
C PRO A 74 -6.75 -1.75 -11.22
N LEU A 75 -7.87 -1.82 -11.95
CA LEU A 75 -8.22 -2.94 -12.83
C LEU A 75 -7.30 -3.10 -14.03
N SER A 76 -6.46 -2.11 -14.34
CA SER A 76 -5.46 -2.22 -15.42
C SER A 76 -4.10 -2.76 -14.95
N LEU A 77 -3.97 -3.04 -13.65
CA LEU A 77 -2.74 -3.53 -13.05
C LEU A 77 -2.64 -5.05 -13.22
N LYS A 78 -1.42 -5.54 -13.41
CA LYS A 78 -1.11 -6.96 -13.27
C LYS A 78 -1.30 -7.42 -11.83
N GLU A 79 -1.57 -8.70 -11.63
CA GLU A 79 -1.92 -9.26 -10.32
C GLU A 79 -0.87 -8.98 -9.25
N ASP A 80 0.40 -9.24 -9.55
CA ASP A 80 1.54 -9.03 -8.66
C ASP A 80 1.72 -7.56 -8.27
N VAL A 81 1.58 -6.66 -9.25
CA VAL A 81 1.64 -5.21 -9.06
C VAL A 81 0.46 -4.74 -8.21
N PHE A 82 -0.75 -5.25 -8.48
CA PHE A 82 -1.94 -4.92 -7.70
C PHE A 82 -1.79 -5.37 -6.25
N ILE A 83 -1.41 -6.62 -6.00
CA ILE A 83 -1.23 -7.16 -4.64
C ILE A 83 -0.16 -6.36 -3.90
N THR A 84 0.98 -6.08 -4.56
CA THR A 84 2.06 -5.29 -3.98
C THR A 84 1.59 -3.90 -3.60
N MET A 85 0.94 -3.21 -4.52
CA MET A 85 0.37 -1.90 -4.26
C MET A 85 -0.66 -1.94 -3.13
N PHE A 86 -1.61 -2.87 -3.19
CA PHE A 86 -2.69 -3.00 -2.22
C PHE A 86 -2.13 -3.16 -0.81
N CYS A 87 -1.20 -4.10 -0.58
CA CYS A 87 -0.63 -4.33 0.74
C CYS A 87 0.22 -3.14 1.23
N LYS A 88 1.04 -2.53 0.36
CA LYS A 88 1.91 -1.40 0.74
C LYS A 88 1.14 -0.11 1.02
N THR A 89 -0.03 0.04 0.40
CA THR A 89 -0.83 1.27 0.47
C THR A 89 -2.08 1.12 1.34
N PHE A 90 -2.38 -0.09 1.83
CA PHE A 90 -3.63 -0.43 2.53
C PHE A 90 -4.06 0.63 3.54
N VAL A 91 -3.16 1.04 4.44
CA VAL A 91 -3.47 2.04 5.48
C VAL A 91 -3.65 3.43 4.90
N THR A 92 -2.71 3.89 4.07
CA THR A 92 -2.76 5.25 3.51
C THR A 92 -3.95 5.42 2.55
N ALA A 93 -4.37 4.38 1.85
CA ALA A 93 -5.56 4.40 1.00
C ALA A 93 -6.85 4.63 1.80
N HIS A 94 -6.97 4.06 3.01
CA HIS A 94 -8.09 4.37 3.91
C HIS A 94 -8.03 5.84 4.38
N VAL A 95 -6.84 6.34 4.75
CA VAL A 95 -6.66 7.75 5.17
C VAL A 95 -7.00 8.73 4.05
N MET A 96 -6.78 8.33 2.80
CA MET A 96 -7.05 9.14 1.61
C MET A 96 -8.46 8.92 1.03
N ASP A 97 -9.30 8.13 1.70
CA ASP A 97 -10.68 7.80 1.28
C ASP A 97 -10.76 7.23 -0.15
N LEU A 98 -9.89 6.27 -0.47
CA LEU A 98 -9.79 5.65 -1.81
C LEU A 98 -10.47 4.28 -1.90
N ASP A 99 -11.28 3.91 -0.91
CA ASP A 99 -11.98 2.61 -0.82
C ASP A 99 -11.14 1.40 -1.28
N PRO A 100 -10.08 1.04 -0.54
CA PRO A 100 -9.21 -0.06 -0.96
C PRO A 100 -9.93 -1.40 -1.02
N VAL A 101 -10.92 -1.64 -0.16
CA VAL A 101 -11.65 -2.93 -0.12
C VAL A 101 -12.62 -3.05 -1.29
N GLY A 102 -13.36 -2.00 -1.64
CA GLY A 102 -14.19 -2.02 -2.85
C GLY A 102 -13.33 -2.25 -4.10
N ASN A 103 -12.18 -1.57 -4.21
CA ASN A 103 -11.25 -1.81 -5.31
C ASN A 103 -10.69 -3.24 -5.34
N PHE A 104 -10.45 -3.86 -4.17
CA PHE A 104 -10.05 -5.26 -4.06
C PHE A 104 -11.12 -6.21 -4.61
N PHE A 105 -12.39 -6.03 -4.24
CA PHE A 105 -13.47 -6.85 -4.76
C PHE A 105 -13.75 -6.61 -6.25
N GLN A 106 -13.66 -5.36 -6.73
CA GLN A 106 -13.74 -5.07 -8.16
C GLN A 106 -12.60 -5.75 -8.94
N TYR A 107 -11.40 -5.82 -8.35
CA TYR A 107 -10.29 -6.53 -8.97
C TYR A 107 -10.57 -8.03 -9.08
N ILE A 108 -11.08 -8.66 -8.01
CA ILE A 108 -11.52 -10.06 -8.03
C ILE A 108 -12.57 -10.27 -9.13
N ARG A 109 -13.59 -9.40 -9.19
CA ARG A 109 -14.66 -9.50 -10.18
C ARG A 109 -14.16 -9.55 -11.63
N ILE A 110 -13.13 -8.78 -11.95
CA ILE A 110 -12.63 -8.68 -13.32
C ILE A 110 -11.55 -9.72 -13.63
N HIS A 111 -10.64 -10.00 -12.67
CA HIS A 111 -9.43 -10.79 -12.92
C HIS A 111 -9.42 -12.17 -12.28
N ALA A 112 -10.30 -12.42 -11.32
CA ALA A 112 -10.35 -13.65 -10.54
C ALA A 112 -11.80 -14.08 -10.24
N PHE A 113 -12.71 -13.94 -11.21
CA PHE A 113 -14.15 -14.20 -11.03
C PHE A 113 -14.46 -15.65 -10.66
N GLU A 114 -13.71 -16.60 -11.20
CA GLU A 114 -13.85 -18.02 -10.86
C GLU A 114 -13.49 -18.27 -9.39
N ASP A 115 -14.35 -18.97 -8.67
CA ASP A 115 -14.18 -19.34 -7.26
C ASP A 115 -12.76 -19.75 -6.84
N GLU A 116 -12.13 -20.66 -7.60
CA GLU A 116 -10.77 -21.14 -7.28
C GLU A 116 -9.73 -20.02 -7.44
N LYS A 117 -9.83 -19.23 -8.51
CA LYS A 117 -8.96 -18.07 -8.74
C LYS A 117 -9.18 -17.00 -7.68
N ALA A 118 -10.44 -16.72 -7.31
CA ALA A 118 -10.78 -15.78 -6.24
C ALA A 118 -10.12 -16.21 -4.92
N ARG A 119 -10.24 -17.48 -4.54
CA ARG A 119 -9.63 -18.05 -3.33
C ARG A 119 -8.11 -17.92 -3.35
N LEU A 120 -7.46 -18.31 -4.45
CA LEU A 120 -6.00 -18.22 -4.59
C LEU A 120 -5.51 -16.77 -4.49
N PHE A 121 -6.16 -15.87 -5.22
CA PHE A 121 -5.84 -14.44 -5.20
C PHE A 121 -6.04 -13.84 -3.80
N PHE A 122 -7.15 -14.15 -3.14
CA PHE A 122 -7.44 -13.68 -1.79
C PHE A 122 -6.42 -14.21 -0.78
N GLU A 123 -6.12 -15.52 -0.78
CA GLU A 123 -5.14 -16.09 0.14
C GLU A 123 -3.75 -15.51 -0.09
N LYS A 124 -3.31 -15.32 -1.35
CA LYS A 124 -2.04 -14.66 -1.67
C LYS A 124 -2.00 -13.23 -1.11
N THR A 125 -3.04 -12.45 -1.36
CA THR A 125 -3.13 -11.05 -0.89
C THR A 125 -3.17 -10.96 0.63
N LYS A 126 -4.02 -11.78 1.27
CA LYS A 126 -4.17 -11.86 2.73
C LYS A 126 -2.86 -12.24 3.40
N ASN A 127 -2.17 -13.29 2.92
CA ASN A 127 -0.91 -13.73 3.50
C ASN A 127 0.18 -12.66 3.39
N MET A 128 0.21 -11.92 2.28
CA MET A 128 1.13 -10.80 2.12
C MET A 128 0.76 -9.63 3.04
N LEU A 129 -0.51 -9.23 3.09
CA LEU A 129 -0.99 -8.13 3.91
C LEU A 129 -0.72 -8.38 5.41
N LEU A 130 -1.04 -9.57 5.92
CA LEU A 130 -0.89 -9.90 7.34
C LEU A 130 0.58 -9.96 7.80
N ARG A 131 1.53 -10.15 6.87
CA ARG A 131 2.97 -10.19 7.14
C ARG A 131 3.66 -8.86 6.86
N GLU A 132 2.94 -7.90 6.30
CA GLU A 132 3.50 -6.63 5.87
C GLU A 132 3.96 -5.81 7.09
N LYS A 133 5.26 -5.55 7.20
CA LYS A 133 5.87 -4.80 8.32
C LYS A 133 5.81 -3.29 8.10
N TYR A 134 4.71 -2.83 7.53
CA TYR A 134 4.53 -1.43 7.18
C TYR A 134 3.99 -0.64 8.38
N PRO A 135 4.54 0.54 8.70
CA PRO A 135 4.00 1.38 9.76
C PRO A 135 2.63 1.96 9.38
N LEU A 136 1.74 2.13 10.34
CA LEU A 136 0.43 2.77 10.11
C LEU A 136 0.61 4.21 9.58
N ASN A 137 1.67 4.89 10.02
CA ASN A 137 2.08 6.17 9.48
C ASN A 137 3.60 6.13 9.16
N PRO A 138 3.99 6.13 7.87
CA PRO A 138 5.39 5.99 7.45
C PRO A 138 6.25 7.23 7.73
N THR A 139 5.66 8.36 8.11
CA THR A 139 6.41 9.55 8.51
C THR A 139 6.90 9.50 9.95
N ILE A 140 6.35 8.60 10.77
CA ILE A 140 6.79 8.39 12.16
C ILE A 140 7.91 7.36 12.14
N THR A 141 9.12 7.79 12.49
CA THR A 141 10.30 6.92 12.56
C THR A 141 10.53 6.34 13.95
N GLU A 142 10.07 7.03 14.99
CA GLU A 142 10.24 6.62 16.39
C GLU A 142 8.97 5.93 16.90
N ALA A 143 9.11 4.69 17.38
CA ALA A 143 8.02 3.90 17.98
C ALA A 143 6.75 3.75 17.10
N ALA A 144 6.93 3.56 15.79
CA ALA A 144 5.82 3.37 14.87
C ALA A 144 5.01 2.10 15.19
N ILE A 145 3.68 2.22 15.24
CA ILE A 145 2.77 1.07 15.26
C ILE A 145 2.82 0.43 13.88
N LEU A 146 3.27 -0.82 13.83
CA LEU A 146 3.28 -1.59 12.60
C LEU A 146 1.90 -2.20 12.34
N LEU A 147 1.56 -2.38 11.07
CA LEU A 147 0.32 -3.01 10.62
C LEU A 147 0.07 -4.39 11.28
N PRO A 148 1.07 -5.28 11.48
CA PRO A 148 0.85 -6.54 12.18
C PRO A 148 0.52 -6.36 13.66
N MET A 149 1.05 -5.32 14.32
CA MET A 149 0.70 -4.98 15.70
C MET A 149 -0.76 -4.53 15.77
N PHE A 150 -1.19 -3.71 14.80
CA PHE A 150 -2.59 -3.33 14.64
C PHE A 150 -3.51 -4.54 14.44
N PHE A 151 -3.14 -5.45 13.55
CA PHE A 151 -3.92 -6.67 13.35
C PHE A 151 -4.04 -7.52 14.62
N ARG A 152 -2.93 -7.70 15.34
CA ARG A 152 -2.92 -8.42 16.61
C ARG A 152 -3.89 -7.79 17.62
N GLU A 153 -3.91 -6.48 17.72
CA GLU A 153 -4.74 -5.80 18.70
C GLU A 153 -6.25 -5.77 18.34
N VAL A 154 -6.56 -5.64 17.05
CA VAL A 154 -7.93 -5.84 16.56
C VAL A 154 -8.43 -7.25 16.87
N ARG A 155 -7.53 -8.24 16.86
CA ARG A 155 -7.85 -9.63 17.24
C ARG A 155 -8.02 -9.82 18.75
N SER A 156 -7.14 -9.26 19.58
CA SER A 156 -7.19 -9.40 21.06
C SER A 156 -8.42 -8.72 21.66
N SER A 157 -8.70 -7.49 21.25
CA SER A 157 -9.85 -6.70 21.72
C SER A 157 -11.18 -7.42 21.51
N ARG A 158 -11.32 -8.16 20.40
CA ARG A 158 -12.46 -9.04 20.13
C ARG A 158 -12.61 -10.16 21.15
N LEU A 159 -11.50 -10.77 21.57
CA LEU A 159 -11.50 -11.93 22.45
C LEU A 159 -11.69 -11.56 23.91
N GLN A 160 -11.12 -10.44 24.35
CA GLN A 160 -11.02 -10.10 25.76
C GLN A 160 -12.16 -9.19 26.26
N ARG A 161 -12.88 -8.50 25.36
CA ARG A 161 -13.95 -7.53 25.70
C ARG A 161 -13.51 -6.43 26.70
N ASP A 162 -12.21 -6.19 26.85
CA ASP A 162 -11.68 -5.11 27.69
C ASP A 162 -11.82 -3.77 26.95
N THR A 163 -12.86 -3.02 27.32
CA THR A 163 -13.21 -1.75 26.70
C THR A 163 -12.22 -0.64 27.03
N LEU A 164 -11.54 -0.67 28.18
CA LEU A 164 -10.61 0.39 28.57
C LEU A 164 -9.29 0.26 27.80
N ALA A 165 -8.69 -0.93 27.82
CA ALA A 165 -7.44 -1.19 27.07
C ALA A 165 -7.62 -0.93 25.57
N MET A 166 -8.78 -1.33 25.01
CA MET A 166 -9.09 -1.05 23.61
C MET A 166 -9.25 0.44 23.32
N THR A 167 -9.88 1.21 24.23
CA THR A 167 -10.02 2.66 24.07
C THR A 167 -8.66 3.36 24.09
N GLU A 168 -7.75 2.96 24.97
CA GLU A 168 -6.38 3.48 25.01
C GLU A 168 -5.62 3.16 23.73
N TYR A 169 -5.74 1.93 23.23
CA TYR A 169 -5.08 1.52 22.00
C TYR A 169 -5.63 2.26 20.77
N VAL A 170 -6.95 2.35 20.64
CA VAL A 170 -7.63 3.13 19.60
C VAL A 170 -7.17 4.58 19.61
N SER A 171 -7.04 5.19 20.79
CA SER A 171 -6.51 6.55 20.93
C SER A 171 -5.07 6.68 20.43
N LYS A 172 -4.19 5.72 20.75
CA LYS A 172 -2.80 5.67 20.25
C LYS A 172 -2.75 5.52 18.73
N VAL A 173 -3.55 4.61 18.17
CA VAL A 173 -3.64 4.39 16.72
C VAL A 173 -4.13 5.65 16.02
N ARG A 174 -5.21 6.27 16.50
CA ARG A 174 -5.73 7.53 15.95
C ARG A 174 -4.64 8.60 15.95
N ASN A 175 -3.96 8.79 17.08
CA ASN A 175 -2.92 9.79 17.20
C ASN A 175 -1.76 9.54 16.22
N GLN A 176 -1.32 8.29 16.02
CA GLN A 176 -0.27 7.99 15.05
C GLN A 176 -0.74 8.12 13.60
N LEU A 177 -1.91 7.57 13.27
CA LEU A 177 -2.48 7.58 11.93
C LEU A 177 -2.65 9.03 11.44
N PHE A 178 -3.05 9.93 12.34
CA PHE A 178 -3.34 11.32 12.00
C PHE A 178 -2.27 12.34 12.45
N TYR A 179 -1.13 11.90 13.02
CA TYR A 179 -0.07 12.76 13.57
C TYR A 179 0.45 13.82 12.57
N THR A 180 0.60 13.42 11.31
CA THR A 180 1.25 14.16 10.22
C THR A 180 0.44 14.04 8.95
N VAL A 181 -0.88 14.05 9.09
CA VAL A 181 -1.76 14.19 7.93
C VAL A 181 -1.39 15.51 7.24
N PRO A 182 -1.06 15.49 5.93
CA PRO A 182 -0.75 16.70 5.21
C PRO A 182 -1.92 17.67 5.37
N THR A 183 -1.65 18.95 5.68
CA THR A 183 -2.67 19.97 5.99
C THR A 183 -3.83 20.00 4.98
N ARG A 184 -3.55 19.68 3.71
CA ARG A 184 -4.56 19.58 2.64
C ARG A 184 -5.64 18.51 2.84
N TYR A 185 -5.46 17.57 3.76
CA TYR A 185 -6.47 16.58 4.08
C TYR A 185 -7.24 16.92 5.34
N GLU A 186 -6.90 18.01 6.07
CA GLU A 186 -7.56 18.50 7.30
C GLU A 186 -8.77 17.64 7.70
N ILE A 187 -8.47 16.46 8.26
CA ILE A 187 -9.50 15.43 8.42
C ILE A 187 -10.26 15.84 9.67
N GLU A 188 -11.51 16.23 9.50
CA GLU A 188 -12.38 16.52 10.63
C GLU A 188 -12.41 15.31 11.57
N LYS A 189 -12.53 15.57 12.88
CA LYS A 189 -12.53 14.50 13.88
C LYS A 189 -13.58 13.42 13.59
N GLN A 190 -14.74 13.81 13.02
CA GLN A 190 -15.78 12.83 12.66
C GLN A 190 -15.32 11.89 11.54
N ASP A 191 -14.52 12.36 10.59
CA ASP A 191 -14.02 11.55 9.49
C ASP A 191 -12.81 10.69 9.91
N GLN A 192 -12.01 11.16 10.87
CA GLN A 192 -10.96 10.34 11.49
C GLN A 192 -11.53 9.06 12.09
N GLU A 193 -12.64 9.17 12.80
CA GLU A 193 -13.32 8.05 13.45
C GLU A 193 -13.92 7.09 12.40
N LYS A 194 -14.52 7.61 11.31
CA LYS A 194 -14.98 6.78 10.18
C LYS A 194 -13.84 6.03 9.52
N ILE A 195 -12.72 6.69 9.25
CA ILE A 195 -11.53 6.08 8.64
C ILE A 195 -11.00 4.96 9.53
N LEU A 196 -10.90 5.21 10.85
CA LEU A 196 -10.43 4.20 11.79
C LEU A 196 -11.39 3.01 11.88
N GLN A 197 -12.69 3.26 11.87
CA GLN A 197 -13.71 2.22 11.82
C GLN A 197 -13.58 1.39 10.54
N SER A 198 -13.48 2.04 9.38
CA SER A 198 -13.30 1.39 8.07
C SER A 198 -12.03 0.52 8.07
N LEU A 199 -10.88 1.09 8.46
CA LEU A 199 -9.62 0.35 8.57
C LEU A 199 -9.74 -0.86 9.51
N THR A 200 -10.43 -0.72 10.64
CA THR A 200 -10.65 -1.81 11.61
C THR A 200 -11.53 -2.91 11.02
N LEU A 201 -12.61 -2.54 10.32
CA LEU A 201 -13.51 -3.49 9.66
C LEU A 201 -12.78 -4.26 8.55
N SER A 202 -12.08 -3.56 7.67
CA SER A 202 -11.25 -4.14 6.61
C SER A 202 -10.20 -5.09 7.18
N SER A 203 -9.52 -4.68 8.24
CA SER A 203 -8.53 -5.51 8.93
C SER A 203 -9.14 -6.78 9.51
N ASN A 204 -10.31 -6.66 10.15
CA ASN A 204 -11.02 -7.81 10.71
C ASN A 204 -11.51 -8.76 9.61
N PHE A 205 -11.92 -8.23 8.46
CA PHE A 205 -12.30 -9.02 7.28
C PHE A 205 -11.13 -9.90 6.83
N PHE A 206 -9.97 -9.32 6.50
CA PHE A 206 -8.81 -10.11 6.05
C PHE A 206 -8.29 -11.12 7.09
N GLN A 207 -8.49 -10.85 8.38
CA GLN A 207 -8.10 -11.79 9.44
C GLN A 207 -9.08 -12.96 9.62
N LYS A 208 -10.39 -12.74 9.41
CA LYS A 208 -11.43 -13.73 9.70
C LYS A 208 -11.83 -14.54 8.48
N THR A 209 -11.83 -13.93 7.30
CA THR A 209 -12.32 -14.57 6.10
C THR A 209 -11.39 -15.72 5.73
N THR A 210 -11.92 -16.93 5.76
CA THR A 210 -11.23 -18.17 5.36
C THR A 210 -11.58 -18.58 3.94
N ASP A 211 -12.79 -18.25 3.48
CA ASP A 211 -13.23 -18.39 2.10
C ASP A 211 -13.78 -17.05 1.64
N ILE A 212 -13.27 -16.55 0.53
CA ILE A 212 -13.64 -15.25 -0.03
C ILE A 212 -14.96 -15.33 -0.80
N VAL A 213 -15.31 -16.50 -1.34
CA VAL A 213 -16.44 -16.65 -2.28
C VAL A 213 -17.74 -16.14 -1.67
N PRO A 214 -18.16 -16.55 -0.46
CA PRO A 214 -19.42 -16.06 0.10
C PRO A 214 -19.44 -14.54 0.36
N ALA A 215 -18.29 -13.95 0.69
CA ALA A 215 -18.18 -12.51 0.89
C ALA A 215 -18.19 -11.75 -0.44
N PHE A 216 -17.66 -12.36 -1.49
CA PHE A 216 -17.69 -11.82 -2.84
C PHE A 216 -19.10 -11.90 -3.44
N ASP A 217 -19.84 -12.99 -3.20
CA ASP A 217 -21.25 -13.12 -3.59
C ASP A 217 -22.10 -12.00 -2.97
N ILE A 218 -21.98 -11.77 -1.66
CA ILE A 218 -22.68 -10.66 -0.98
C ILE A 218 -22.31 -9.31 -1.60
N PHE A 219 -21.05 -9.11 -1.97
CA PHE A 219 -20.62 -7.88 -2.63
C PHE A 219 -21.24 -7.71 -4.02
N LEU A 220 -21.38 -8.80 -4.79
CA LEU A 220 -22.07 -8.79 -6.07
C LEU A 220 -23.56 -8.49 -5.88
N ASP A 221 -24.22 -9.15 -4.93
CA ASP A 221 -25.63 -8.92 -4.60
C ASP A 221 -25.87 -7.45 -4.21
N GLU A 222 -25.03 -6.86 -3.35
CA GLU A 222 -25.14 -5.45 -2.98
C GLU A 222 -24.91 -4.49 -4.16
N LEU A 223 -24.03 -4.86 -5.11
CA LEU A 223 -23.82 -4.08 -6.33
C LEU A 223 -25.04 -4.15 -7.24
N ASP A 224 -25.64 -5.32 -7.36
CA ASP A 224 -26.83 -5.55 -8.18
C ASP A 224 -28.05 -4.85 -7.58
N GLU A 225 -28.25 -4.90 -6.26
CA GLU A 225 -29.29 -4.15 -5.55
C GLU A 225 -29.13 -2.63 -5.69
N LYS A 226 -27.89 -2.13 -5.77
CA LYS A 226 -27.60 -0.69 -5.97
C LYS A 226 -27.65 -0.27 -7.43
N ASN A 227 -27.80 -1.21 -8.37
CA ASN A 227 -27.73 -0.96 -9.78
C ASN A 227 -29.00 -1.53 -10.43
N GLU A 228 -30.08 -0.73 -10.48
CA GLU A 228 -31.35 -1.06 -11.15
C GLU A 228 -31.18 -1.49 -12.63
N TYR A 229 -29.97 -1.32 -13.20
CA TYR A 229 -29.59 -1.73 -14.55
C TYR A 229 -28.76 -3.03 -14.61
N ALA A 230 -28.28 -3.56 -13.48
CA ALA A 230 -27.47 -4.78 -13.45
C ALA A 230 -28.29 -6.01 -13.85
N GLU A 231 -29.51 -6.16 -13.33
CA GLU A 231 -30.46 -7.19 -13.79
C GLU A 231 -30.72 -7.08 -15.30
N ALA A 232 -30.92 -5.87 -15.83
CA ALA A 232 -31.15 -5.67 -17.26
C ALA A 232 -29.93 -6.05 -18.12
N VAL A 233 -28.72 -5.76 -17.66
CA VAL A 233 -27.48 -6.16 -18.36
C VAL A 233 -27.28 -7.67 -18.28
N GLN A 234 -27.56 -8.29 -17.13
CA GLN A 234 -27.44 -9.73 -16.93
C GLN A 234 -28.50 -10.51 -17.72
N ASP A 235 -29.72 -9.99 -17.79
CA ASP A 235 -30.81 -10.50 -18.63
C ASP A 235 -30.48 -10.38 -20.11
N VAL A 236 -29.86 -9.27 -20.53
CA VAL A 236 -29.38 -9.11 -21.91
C VAL A 236 -28.26 -10.10 -22.23
N ILE A 237 -27.29 -10.29 -21.33
CA ILE A 237 -26.20 -11.28 -21.52
C ILE A 237 -26.75 -12.71 -21.56
N MET A 238 -27.68 -13.03 -20.65
CA MET A 238 -28.34 -14.33 -20.58
C MET A 238 -29.23 -14.58 -21.80
N TYR A 239 -29.97 -13.57 -22.26
CA TYR A 239 -30.79 -13.64 -23.48
C TYR A 239 -29.91 -13.80 -24.73
N LEU A 240 -28.82 -13.04 -24.87
CA LEU A 240 -27.85 -13.18 -25.97
C LEU A 240 -27.18 -14.57 -26.01
N SER A 241 -27.19 -15.31 -24.89
CA SER A 241 -26.69 -16.68 -24.80
C SER A 241 -27.70 -17.74 -25.29
N THR A 242 -28.97 -17.38 -25.50
CA THR A 242 -30.03 -18.25 -26.05
C THR A 242 -29.95 -18.37 -27.59
N GLU A 243 -30.61 -19.37 -28.18
CA GLU A 243 -30.70 -19.52 -29.65
C GLU A 243 -31.42 -18.35 -30.32
N GLU A 244 -32.40 -17.73 -29.68
CA GLU A 244 -33.04 -16.50 -30.18
C GLU A 244 -32.11 -15.27 -30.07
N GLY A 245 -31.39 -15.11 -28.95
CA GLY A 245 -30.47 -14.00 -28.76
C GLY A 245 -29.23 -14.07 -29.66
N LYS A 246 -28.72 -15.26 -29.95
CA LYS A 246 -27.67 -15.47 -30.95
C LYS A 246 -28.10 -15.08 -32.37
N LYS A 247 -29.39 -15.06 -32.69
CA LYS A 247 -29.87 -14.54 -33.99
C LYS A 247 -29.86 -13.01 -34.05
N LEU A 248 -29.76 -12.33 -32.91
CA LEU A 248 -29.68 -10.87 -32.82
C LEU A 248 -28.24 -10.35 -32.94
N THR A 249 -27.22 -11.19 -32.82
CA THR A 249 -25.81 -10.76 -32.99
C THR A 249 -25.49 -10.35 -34.42
N ASP A 250 -26.25 -10.86 -35.41
CA ASP A 250 -26.12 -10.49 -36.82
C ASP A 250 -27.04 -9.31 -37.21
N VAL A 251 -27.81 -8.79 -36.26
CA VAL A 251 -28.66 -7.62 -36.50
C VAL A 251 -27.82 -6.37 -36.30
N PRO A 252 -27.62 -5.54 -37.34
CA PRO A 252 -26.79 -4.36 -37.25
C PRO A 252 -27.31 -3.39 -36.18
N LEU A 253 -26.40 -2.93 -35.31
CA LEU A 253 -26.70 -2.13 -34.10
C LEU A 253 -27.48 -0.84 -34.39
N LEU A 254 -27.37 -0.34 -35.62
CA LEU A 254 -28.00 0.85 -36.10
C LEU A 254 -28.82 0.51 -37.34
N GLY A 255 -30.10 0.88 -37.33
CA GLY A 255 -30.94 0.81 -38.52
C GLY A 255 -30.32 1.59 -39.68
N GLU A 256 -30.57 1.15 -40.91
CA GLU A 256 -29.94 1.67 -42.13
C GLU A 256 -30.07 3.19 -42.29
N LYS A 257 -31.18 3.75 -41.81
CA LYS A 257 -31.47 5.19 -41.79
C LYS A 257 -30.55 5.98 -40.83
N THR A 258 -30.14 5.37 -39.73
CA THR A 258 -29.24 5.95 -38.71
C THR A 258 -27.78 5.77 -39.12
N ARG A 259 -27.43 4.63 -39.73
CA ARG A 259 -26.11 4.42 -40.35
C ARG A 259 -25.80 5.46 -41.43
N GLN A 260 -26.78 5.85 -42.24
CA GLN A 260 -26.60 6.89 -43.26
C GLN A 260 -26.36 8.31 -42.71
N GLN A 261 -26.68 8.55 -41.43
CA GLN A 261 -26.49 9.86 -40.77
C GLN A 261 -25.18 9.97 -39.98
N ILE A 262 -24.59 8.83 -39.62
CA ILE A 262 -23.31 8.75 -38.93
C ILE A 262 -22.22 8.56 -39.97
N ARG A 263 -21.09 9.29 -39.87
CA ARG A 263 -19.97 9.10 -40.82
C ARG A 263 -19.54 7.63 -40.75
N GLU A 264 -19.40 7.00 -41.91
CA GLU A 264 -19.20 5.55 -42.08
C GLU A 264 -18.05 4.98 -41.22
N VAL A 265 -17.02 5.81 -40.96
CA VAL A 265 -15.85 5.51 -40.12
C VAL A 265 -16.19 5.40 -38.62
N ASP A 266 -17.17 6.16 -38.15
CA ASP A 266 -17.58 6.17 -36.74
C ASP A 266 -18.54 5.01 -36.41
N ALA A 267 -19.38 4.62 -37.38
CA ALA A 267 -20.24 3.44 -37.27
C ALA A 267 -19.42 2.15 -37.21
N GLN A 268 -18.38 2.01 -38.06
CA GLN A 268 -17.47 0.87 -38.04
C GLN A 268 -16.69 0.77 -36.71
N LYS A 269 -16.22 1.90 -36.15
CA LYS A 269 -15.52 1.90 -34.85
C LYS A 269 -16.42 1.47 -33.69
N GLN A 270 -17.69 1.85 -33.71
CA GLN A 270 -18.64 1.44 -32.68
C GLN A 270 -18.98 -0.05 -32.79
N GLU A 271 -19.11 -0.58 -34.01
CA GLU A 271 -19.27 -2.02 -34.24
C GLU A 271 -18.04 -2.81 -33.83
N GLU A 272 -16.83 -2.34 -34.14
CA GLU A 272 -15.59 -2.99 -33.69
C GLU A 272 -15.47 -3.03 -32.16
N VAL A 273 -15.85 -1.95 -31.47
CA VAL A 273 -15.83 -1.90 -30.00
C VAL A 273 -16.86 -2.88 -29.41
N PHE A 274 -18.05 -2.95 -29.99
CA PHE A 274 -19.08 -3.89 -29.57
C PHE A 274 -18.64 -5.34 -29.81
N HIS A 275 -18.07 -5.64 -30.97
CA HIS A 275 -17.55 -6.98 -31.29
C HIS A 275 -16.42 -7.41 -30.34
N ARG A 276 -15.53 -6.48 -29.97
CA ARG A 276 -14.43 -6.73 -29.01
C ARG A 276 -14.92 -7.01 -27.58
N LEU A 277 -16.05 -6.42 -27.19
CA LEU A 277 -16.65 -6.61 -25.87
C LEU A 277 -17.53 -7.86 -25.81
N ALA A 278 -18.24 -8.17 -26.89
CA ALA A 278 -19.11 -9.35 -26.99
C ALA A 278 -18.32 -10.65 -27.22
N PHE A 279 -17.13 -10.57 -27.84
CA PHE A 279 -16.30 -11.73 -28.19
C PHE A 279 -14.81 -11.43 -27.93
N PRO A 280 -14.34 -11.50 -26.67
CA PRO A 280 -12.91 -11.39 -26.39
C PRO A 280 -12.20 -12.65 -26.94
N GLU A 281 -11.53 -12.54 -28.09
CA GLU A 281 -10.74 -13.65 -28.65
C GLU A 281 -9.52 -13.95 -27.78
N ASP A 282 -9.37 -15.22 -27.42
CA ASP A 282 -8.20 -15.81 -26.78
C ASP A 282 -7.10 -15.98 -27.84
N LYS A 283 -6.11 -15.07 -27.87
CA LYS A 283 -4.96 -15.15 -28.81
C LYS A 283 -3.65 -15.31 -28.06
N GLY A 284 -3.16 -16.55 -28.07
CA GLY A 284 -1.76 -16.88 -27.84
C GLY A 284 -0.85 -16.45 -29.00
N THR A 285 0.38 -16.08 -28.64
CA THR A 285 1.62 -15.99 -29.43
C THR A 285 1.54 -15.52 -30.89
N GLU A 286 2.07 -14.31 -31.14
CA GLU A 286 2.91 -14.07 -32.32
C GLU A 286 3.95 -12.98 -31.99
N GLN A 287 5.19 -13.25 -32.42
CA GLN A 287 6.38 -12.41 -32.28
C GLN A 287 6.36 -11.29 -33.32
N GLU A 288 6.71 -10.07 -32.92
CA GLU A 288 7.38 -9.13 -33.82
C GLU A 288 8.68 -8.65 -33.18
N THR A 289 9.74 -8.99 -33.91
CA THR A 289 11.13 -8.57 -33.73
C THR A 289 11.32 -7.13 -34.18
N GLU A 290 11.74 -6.25 -33.29
CA GLU A 290 12.49 -5.06 -33.67
C GLU A 290 13.71 -4.88 -32.77
N THR A 291 14.86 -4.90 -33.43
CA THR A 291 16.22 -4.72 -32.90
C THR A 291 16.45 -3.26 -32.50
N PRO A 292 17.00 -2.95 -31.32
CA PRO A 292 17.43 -1.59 -30.99
C PRO A 292 18.86 -1.33 -31.48
N GLU A 293 19.02 -0.22 -32.19
CA GLU A 293 20.27 0.38 -32.63
C GLU A 293 21.06 0.90 -31.41
N GLU A 294 22.28 0.39 -31.22
CA GLU A 294 23.20 0.87 -30.19
C GLU A 294 23.74 2.26 -30.55
N THR A 295 23.68 3.21 -29.61
CA THR A 295 24.53 4.41 -29.62
C THR A 295 25.29 4.55 -28.29
N PRO A 296 26.56 5.02 -28.31
CA PRO A 296 27.50 4.80 -27.21
C PRO A 296 27.37 5.87 -26.13
N PHE A 297 27.28 5.43 -24.87
CA PHE A 297 27.38 6.27 -23.69
C PHE A 297 28.81 6.80 -23.53
N GLY A 298 28.95 8.13 -23.54
CA GLY A 298 30.17 8.86 -23.21
C GLY A 298 30.04 9.64 -21.90
N ALA A 299 31.06 9.46 -21.05
CA ALA A 299 31.54 10.34 -19.98
C ALA A 299 30.68 10.55 -18.71
N GLU A 300 31.13 9.91 -17.62
CA GLU A 300 30.83 10.29 -16.23
C GLU A 300 31.34 11.70 -15.90
N PRO A 301 30.56 12.51 -15.16
CA PRO A 301 31.08 13.62 -14.36
C PRO A 301 31.20 13.25 -12.87
N PRO A 302 32.11 13.90 -12.13
CA PRO A 302 32.68 13.38 -10.89
C PRO A 302 31.82 13.62 -9.64
N ILE A 303 32.02 12.71 -8.68
CA ILE A 303 31.50 12.74 -7.31
C ILE A 303 32.11 13.93 -6.54
N PRO A 304 31.31 14.84 -5.94
CA PRO A 304 31.80 15.75 -4.93
C PRO A 304 31.63 15.17 -3.51
N THR A 305 32.76 15.10 -2.81
CA THR A 305 32.94 14.73 -1.40
C THR A 305 32.22 15.70 -0.46
N PRO A 306 31.68 15.26 0.70
CA PRO A 306 30.93 16.14 1.61
C PRO A 306 31.85 17.04 2.43
N LYS A 307 31.51 18.34 2.53
CA LYS A 307 32.08 19.28 3.51
C LYS A 307 31.31 19.19 4.83
N ALA A 308 32.07 19.01 5.90
CA ALA A 308 31.63 19.09 7.29
C ALA A 308 31.32 20.54 7.71
N ALA A 309 30.28 20.71 8.53
CA ALA A 309 30.28 21.52 9.77
C ALA A 309 28.83 21.69 10.28
N SER A 310 28.57 21.33 11.53
CA SER A 310 28.10 22.28 12.55
C SER A 310 27.78 21.54 13.86
N ASN A 311 28.47 21.96 14.93
CA ASN A 311 28.30 21.49 16.29
C ASN A 311 26.89 21.83 16.81
N ALA A 312 26.14 20.80 17.23
CA ALA A 312 25.08 20.93 18.22
C ALA A 312 25.58 20.25 19.51
N GLU A 313 25.37 20.90 20.65
CA GLU A 313 25.79 20.44 21.97
C GLU A 313 25.31 19.00 22.22
N LYS A 314 26.27 18.09 22.46
CA LYS A 314 25.97 16.68 22.73
C LYS A 314 25.15 16.56 24.02
N PRO A 315 24.05 15.78 24.04
CA PRO A 315 23.41 15.38 25.29
C PRO A 315 24.44 14.62 26.14
N THR A 316 24.45 14.90 27.45
CA THR A 316 25.32 14.25 28.42
C THR A 316 25.14 12.73 28.32
N ALA A 317 26.19 12.02 27.90
CA ALA A 317 26.16 10.58 27.71
C ALA A 317 25.80 9.87 29.02
N MET A 318 24.81 8.98 28.98
CA MET A 318 24.42 8.14 30.12
C MET A 318 25.42 7.00 30.26
N SER A 319 25.78 6.64 31.50
CA SER A 319 26.68 5.51 31.74
C SER A 319 26.00 4.16 31.45
N TYR A 320 26.78 3.13 31.15
CA TYR A 320 26.23 1.79 30.89
C TYR A 320 25.43 1.21 32.09
N ASP A 321 25.83 1.53 33.32
CA ASP A 321 25.09 1.16 34.53
C ASP A 321 23.71 1.83 34.61
N GLN A 322 23.61 3.10 34.18
CA GLN A 322 22.33 3.81 34.10
C GLN A 322 21.42 3.16 33.06
N ILE A 323 21.96 2.83 31.89
CA ILE A 323 21.23 2.13 30.82
C ILE A 323 20.71 0.78 31.32
N LYS A 324 21.57 -0.02 31.97
CA LYS A 324 21.20 -1.29 32.57
C LYS A 324 20.08 -1.14 33.61
N THR A 325 20.20 -0.16 34.49
CA THR A 325 19.17 0.12 35.53
C THR A 325 17.84 0.51 34.90
N MET A 326 17.84 1.30 33.81
CA MET A 326 16.62 1.64 33.08
C MET A 326 15.96 0.41 32.45
N ILE A 327 16.75 -0.46 31.81
CA ILE A 327 16.26 -1.72 31.24
C ILE A 327 15.67 -2.61 32.34
N ASP A 328 16.40 -2.80 33.44
CA ASP A 328 15.97 -3.59 34.60
C ASP A 328 14.66 -3.07 35.22
N SER A 329 14.43 -1.76 35.20
CA SER A 329 13.19 -1.16 35.72
C SER A 329 11.98 -1.28 34.79
N ARG A 330 12.20 -1.46 33.48
CA ARG A 330 11.16 -1.40 32.46
C ARG A 330 10.70 -2.76 31.97
N PHE A 331 11.57 -3.76 32.00
CA PHE A 331 11.28 -5.09 31.48
C PHE A 331 11.25 -6.11 32.62
N GLU A 332 10.14 -6.85 32.72
CA GLU A 332 9.99 -7.93 33.69
C GLU A 332 10.90 -9.09 33.35
N LYS A 333 11.43 -9.75 34.39
CA LYS A 333 12.18 -10.99 34.27
C LYS A 333 11.31 -12.18 34.64
N ASP A 334 11.55 -13.30 33.98
CA ASP A 334 10.92 -14.56 34.31
C ASP A 334 11.58 -15.24 35.53
N ALA A 335 11.09 -16.43 35.88
CA ALA A 335 11.61 -17.21 37.00
C ALA A 335 13.07 -17.68 36.81
N SER A 336 13.60 -17.64 35.58
CA SER A 336 14.99 -18.00 35.26
C SER A 336 15.95 -16.79 35.31
N GLY A 337 15.41 -15.58 35.48
CA GLY A 337 16.15 -14.33 35.52
C GLY A 337 16.39 -13.70 34.15
N GLU A 338 15.74 -14.19 33.09
CA GLU A 338 15.77 -13.62 31.74
C GLU A 338 14.62 -12.64 31.52
N TYR A 339 14.79 -11.63 30.67
CA TYR A 339 13.68 -10.72 30.36
C TYR A 339 12.62 -11.45 29.54
N THR A 340 11.35 -11.29 29.93
CA THR A 340 10.20 -11.88 29.20
C THR A 340 10.03 -11.27 27.80
N ASN A 341 10.53 -10.05 27.58
CA ASN A 341 10.48 -9.33 26.32
C ASN A 341 11.89 -8.95 25.82
N ILE A 342 12.64 -9.95 25.36
CA ILE A 342 14.00 -9.78 24.82
C ILE A 342 14.03 -8.79 23.64
N GLU A 343 13.06 -8.88 22.72
CA GLU A 343 13.01 -7.99 21.54
C GLU A 343 12.90 -6.53 21.97
N GLY A 344 12.08 -6.23 22.99
CA GLY A 344 11.96 -4.90 23.56
C GLY A 344 13.26 -4.38 24.19
N VAL A 345 14.02 -5.25 24.86
CA VAL A 345 15.33 -4.92 25.43
C VAL A 345 16.33 -4.56 24.31
N MET A 346 16.41 -5.38 23.25
CA MET A 346 17.34 -5.14 22.13
C MET A 346 17.01 -3.86 21.36
N VAL A 347 15.72 -3.55 21.17
CA VAL A 347 15.28 -2.30 20.55
C VAL A 347 15.67 -1.09 21.39
N MET A 348 15.49 -1.16 22.71
CA MET A 348 15.84 -0.05 23.60
C MET A 348 17.35 0.19 23.67
N LEU A 349 18.17 -0.87 23.70
CA LEU A 349 19.63 -0.76 23.62
C LEU A 349 20.10 -0.19 22.27
N SER A 350 19.47 -0.61 21.16
CA SER A 350 19.77 -0.06 19.83
C SER A 350 19.44 1.43 19.73
N GLY A 351 18.34 1.87 20.36
CA GLY A 351 17.98 3.28 20.46
C GLY A 351 19.05 4.08 21.20
N PHE A 352 19.45 3.63 22.40
CA PHE A 352 20.51 4.30 23.15
C PHE A 352 21.85 4.33 22.42
N ALA A 353 22.20 3.27 21.68
CA ALA A 353 23.40 3.22 20.86
C ALA A 353 23.40 4.30 19.76
N ALA A 354 22.24 4.51 19.11
CA ALA A 354 22.08 5.56 18.11
C ALA A 354 22.11 6.96 18.74
N ASP A 355 21.39 7.17 19.84
CA ASP A 355 21.27 8.47 20.51
C ASP A 355 22.61 8.99 21.04
N GLN A 356 23.44 8.08 21.56
CA GLN A 356 24.75 8.42 22.12
C GLN A 356 25.90 8.26 21.12
N ASN A 357 25.61 7.81 19.90
CA ASN A 357 26.59 7.45 18.89
C ASN A 357 27.68 6.51 19.45
N ASP A 358 27.23 5.49 20.21
CA ASP A 358 28.07 4.47 20.84
C ASP A 358 27.51 3.07 20.52
N PRO A 359 28.09 2.36 19.52
CA PRO A 359 27.61 1.05 19.12
C PRO A 359 27.77 -0.02 20.21
N GLN A 360 28.65 0.16 21.19
CA GLN A 360 28.87 -0.82 22.27
C GLN A 360 27.64 -0.97 23.17
N ILE A 361 26.77 0.05 23.21
CA ILE A 361 25.51 -0.01 23.97
C ILE A 361 24.59 -1.11 23.44
N ALA A 362 24.55 -1.34 22.13
CA ALA A 362 23.73 -2.38 21.53
C ALA A 362 24.22 -3.80 21.90
N GLU A 363 25.48 -3.92 22.29
CA GLU A 363 26.13 -5.18 22.67
C GLU A 363 26.13 -5.43 24.19
N LEU A 364 25.52 -4.53 24.98
CA LEU A 364 25.43 -4.69 26.43
C LEU A 364 24.64 -5.93 26.85
N TYR A 365 23.70 -6.39 26.02
CA TYR A 365 22.91 -7.58 26.27
C TYR A 365 22.94 -8.48 25.02
N TYR A 366 23.41 -9.71 25.18
CA TYR A 366 23.70 -10.61 24.06
C TYR A 366 23.31 -12.04 24.40
N PHE A 367 23.21 -12.89 23.38
CA PHE A 367 22.97 -14.32 23.57
C PHE A 367 24.30 -15.07 23.71
N ASP A 368 24.52 -15.70 24.86
CA ASP A 368 25.67 -16.58 25.09
C ASP A 368 25.34 -17.97 24.55
N GLU A 369 25.86 -18.30 23.36
CA GLU A 369 25.60 -19.58 22.70
C GLU A 369 26.06 -20.80 23.53
N GLN A 370 27.09 -20.65 24.38
CA GLN A 370 27.57 -21.76 25.22
C GLN A 370 26.61 -22.05 26.36
N LYS A 371 25.96 -21.02 26.88
CA LYS A 371 25.00 -21.14 27.99
C LYS A 371 23.55 -21.20 27.51
N GLY A 372 23.31 -20.99 26.22
CA GLY A 372 21.99 -21.01 25.59
C GLY A 372 21.02 -19.97 26.16
N LYS A 373 21.53 -18.82 26.62
CA LYS A 373 20.72 -17.83 27.35
C LYS A 373 21.21 -16.40 27.14
N PHE A 374 20.35 -15.41 27.33
CA PHE A 374 20.71 -14.00 27.20
C PHE A 374 21.38 -13.47 28.47
N MET A 375 22.48 -12.73 28.30
CA MET A 375 23.32 -12.24 29.39
C MET A 375 23.82 -10.81 29.15
N TRP A 376 24.07 -10.11 30.26
CA TRP A 376 24.77 -8.82 30.23
C TRP A 376 26.25 -9.02 29.91
N ASN A 377 26.81 -8.14 29.09
CA ASN A 377 28.21 -8.12 28.73
C ASN A 377 29.04 -7.40 29.80
N ASN A 378 29.49 -8.16 30.79
CA ASN A 378 30.27 -7.64 31.91
C ASN A 378 31.59 -6.97 31.47
N ALA A 379 32.15 -7.37 30.33
CA ALA A 379 33.36 -6.75 29.78
C ALA A 379 33.12 -5.30 29.36
N ILE A 380 31.91 -4.97 28.92
CA ILE A 380 31.50 -3.60 28.58
C ILE A 380 31.05 -2.85 29.84
N LEU A 381 30.32 -3.52 30.75
CA LEU A 381 29.85 -2.93 32.01
C LEU A 381 30.98 -2.63 33.01
N GLY A 382 32.19 -3.17 32.82
CA GLY A 382 33.32 -2.93 33.72
C GLY A 382 33.18 -3.63 35.07
N THR A 383 32.51 -4.79 35.12
CA THR A 383 32.21 -5.56 36.35
C THR A 383 32.88 -6.92 36.40
#